data_AF-A0A1F8C306-F1
#
_entry.id   AF-A0A1F8C306-F1
#
_cell.length_a   1.000
_cell.length_b   1.000
_cell.length_c   1.000
_cell.angle_alpha   90.00
_cell.angle_beta   90.00
_cell.angle_gamma   90.00
#
_symmetry.space_group_name_H-M   'P 1'
#
loop_
_entity.id
_entity.type
_entity.pdbx_description
1 polymer ?
#
loop_
_entity_poly.entity_id
_entity_poly.type
_entity_poly.pdbx_seq_one_letter_code
_entity_poly.pdbx_strand_id
1 'polypeptide(L)' 'MSQKQIPERIRRLKYFEAAIELIQKSRNHPQSSENPAKQSEMLHRFTGVTQDKKLFYVQIKEHKRTGRKQLMSVFPAR' A
#
# COMPACT_ATOMS: atom_id res chain seq x y z
N MET A 1 -21.75 5.53 0.92
CA MET A 1 -20.48 4.76 0.93
C MET A 1 -20.51 3.78 -0.22
N SER A 2 -19.80 4.04 -1.32
CA SER A 2 -19.81 3.14 -2.48
C SER A 2 -18.86 1.96 -2.21
N GLN A 3 -19.41 0.79 -1.93
CA GLN A 3 -18.63 -0.43 -1.77
C GLN A 3 -18.01 -0.79 -3.13
N LYS A 4 -16.68 -0.92 -3.15
CA LYS A 4 -15.96 -1.31 -4.37
C LYS A 4 -16.46 -2.67 -4.84
N GLN A 5 -16.65 -2.81 -6.15
CA GLN A 5 -17.24 -4.02 -6.76
C GLN A 5 -16.47 -5.28 -6.33
N ILE A 6 -17.19 -6.37 -6.11
CA ILE A 6 -16.66 -7.66 -5.64
C ILE A 6 -15.40 -8.12 -6.41
N PRO A 7 -15.30 -7.99 -7.75
CA PRO A 7 -14.11 -8.40 -8.49
C PRO A 7 -12.85 -7.62 -8.10
N GLU A 8 -12.97 -6.33 -7.81
CA GLU A 8 -11.85 -5.51 -7.33
C GLU A 8 -11.41 -5.93 -5.93
N ARG A 9 -12.36 -6.31 -5.05
CA ARG A 9 -12.02 -6.82 -3.71
C ARG A 9 -11.24 -8.12 -3.82
N ILE A 10 -11.69 -9.07 -4.65
CA ILE A 10 -11.00 -10.35 -4.86
C ILE A 10 -9.60 -10.13 -5.45
N ARG A 11 -9.45 -9.25 -6.45
CA ARG A 11 -8.14 -8.91 -7.01
C ARG A 11 -7.18 -8.33 -5.96
N ARG A 12 -7.66 -7.47 -5.06
CA ARG A 12 -6.83 -6.92 -3.98
C ARG A 12 -6.52 -7.92 -2.88
N LEU A 13 -7.43 -8.87 -2.61
CA LEU A 13 -7.17 -9.97 -1.68
C LEU A 13 -6.01 -10.87 -2.15
N LYS A 14 -5.87 -11.11 -3.47
CA LYS A 14 -4.74 -11.89 -4.02
C LYS A 14 -3.36 -11.33 -3.65
N TYR A 15 -3.25 -10.00 -3.55
CA TYR A 15 -1.99 -9.34 -3.18
C TYR A 15 -1.91 -9.01 -1.69
N PHE A 16 -2.92 -9.35 -0.90
CA PHE A 16 -2.98 -8.93 0.51
C PHE A 16 -1.93 -9.66 1.36
N GLU A 17 -1.79 -10.98 1.20
CA GLU A 17 -0.73 -11.75 1.88
C GLU A 17 0.66 -11.28 1.44
N ALA A 18 0.88 -11.12 0.14
CA ALA A 18 2.13 -10.58 -0.39
C ALA A 18 2.45 -9.16 0.12
N ALA A 19 1.42 -8.33 0.33
CA ALA A 19 1.57 -7.00 0.90
C ALA A 19 1.96 -7.06 2.38
N ILE A 20 1.34 -7.93 3.19
CA ILE A 20 1.71 -8.11 4.59
C ILE A 20 3.16 -8.58 4.70
N GLU A 21 3.54 -9.58 3.91
CA GLU A 21 4.91 -10.09 3.87
C GLU A 21 5.91 -8.98 3.50
N LEU A 22 5.60 -8.19 2.45
CA LEU A 22 6.43 -7.07 2.04
C LEU A 22 6.60 -6.05 3.17
N ILE A 23 5.52 -5.66 3.85
CA ILE A 23 5.60 -4.67 4.94
C ILE A 23 6.42 -5.20 6.12
N GLN A 24 6.30 -6.48 6.46
CA GLN A 24 6.99 -7.08 7.61
C GLN A 24 8.46 -7.40 7.34
N LYS A 25 8.78 -7.87 6.13
CA LYS A 25 10.12 -8.39 5.79
C LYS A 25 10.96 -7.41 4.97
N SER A 26 10.36 -6.37 4.37
CA SER A 26 11.12 -5.41 3.55
C SER A 26 12.08 -4.62 4.42
N ARG A 27 13.37 -4.75 4.12
CA ARG A 27 14.42 -3.84 4.59
C ARG A 27 14.54 -2.59 3.73
N ASN A 28 13.92 -2.59 2.54
CA ASN A 28 13.91 -1.45 1.65
C ASN A 28 12.96 -0.39 2.21
N HIS A 29 13.47 0.84 2.30
CA HIS A 29 12.66 1.97 2.71
C HIS A 29 11.57 2.26 1.68
N PRO A 30 10.32 2.49 2.10
CA PRO A 30 9.27 2.91 1.20
C PRO A 30 9.56 4.30 0.64
N GLN A 31 9.17 4.53 -0.60
CA GLN A 31 9.15 5.88 -1.15
C GLN A 31 8.10 6.69 -0.40
N SER A 32 8.55 7.70 0.32
CA SER A 32 7.71 8.50 1.20
C SER A 32 7.52 9.89 0.62
N SER A 33 6.29 10.39 0.58
CA SER A 33 5.97 11.71 0.04
C SER A 33 4.83 12.34 0.83
N GLU A 34 4.82 13.66 0.96
CA GLU A 34 3.74 14.35 1.65
C GLU A 34 2.44 14.22 0.86
N ASN A 35 1.32 14.04 1.56
CA ASN A 35 0.02 13.98 0.90
C ASN A 35 -0.35 15.40 0.41
N PRO A 36 -0.47 15.64 -0.92
CA PRO A 36 -0.80 16.96 -1.44
C PRO A 36 -2.16 17.45 -0.97
N ALA A 37 -3.09 16.54 -0.65
CA ALA A 37 -4.40 16.91 -0.12
C ALA A 37 -4.38 17.28 1.37
N LYS A 38 -3.40 16.77 2.14
CA LYS A 38 -3.31 16.96 3.59
C LYS A 38 -1.85 16.90 4.04
N GLN A 39 -1.23 18.05 4.26
CA GLN A 39 0.19 18.17 4.68
C GLN A 39 0.50 17.48 6.03
N SER A 40 -0.53 17.22 6.86
CA SER A 40 -0.40 16.46 8.11
C SER A 40 -0.23 14.95 7.90
N GLU A 41 -0.35 14.47 6.66
CA GLU A 41 -0.27 13.06 6.31
C GLU A 41 0.93 12.80 5.37
N MET A 42 1.63 11.71 5.62
CA MET A 42 2.68 11.18 4.76
C MET A 42 2.18 9.92 4.07
N LEU A 43 2.53 9.75 2.80
CA LEU A 43 2.21 8.58 2.00
C LEU A 43 3.49 7.77 1.81
N HIS A 44 3.48 6.53 2.27
CA HIS A 44 4.53 5.57 2.08
C HIS A 44 4.11 4.57 1.00
N ARG A 45 4.88 4.50 -0.07
CA ARG A 45 4.68 3.54 -1.15
C ARG A 45 5.79 2.49 -1.08
N PHE A 46 5.39 1.25 -0.85
CA PHE A 46 6.26 0.09 -0.98
C PHE A 46 6.09 -0.49 -2.39
N THR A 47 7.21 -0.93 -2.95
CA THR A 47 7.25 -1.64 -4.23
C THR A 47 7.61 -3.09 -3.94
N GLY A 48 6.74 -4.01 -4.33
CA GLY A 48 6.93 -5.44 -4.20
C GLY A 48 6.93 -6.12 -5.56
N VAL A 49 7.55 -7.30 -5.63
CA VAL A 49 7.55 -8.17 -6.79
C VAL A 49 7.08 -9.55 -6.32
N THR A 50 6.06 -10.11 -6.97
CA THR A 50 5.60 -11.48 -6.68
C THR A 50 6.54 -12.52 -7.28
N GLN A 51 6.41 -13.79 -6.89
CA GLN A 51 7.19 -14.89 -7.49
C GLN A 51 7.04 -14.97 -9.02
N ASP A 52 5.82 -14.70 -9.55
CA ASP A 52 5.55 -14.53 -10.97
C ASP A 52 6.18 -13.28 -11.63
N LYS A 53 7.11 -12.61 -10.95
CA LYS A 53 7.76 -11.36 -11.40
C LYS A 53 6.77 -10.21 -11.66
N LYS A 54 5.59 -10.23 -11.04
CA LYS A 54 4.60 -9.14 -11.18
C LYS A 54 4.87 -8.07 -10.14
N LEU A 55 5.08 -6.85 -10.61
CA LEU A 55 5.22 -5.68 -9.75
C LEU A 55 3.87 -5.32 -9.13
N PHE A 56 3.88 -4.98 -7.86
CA PHE A 56 2.74 -4.43 -7.15
C PHE A 56 3.18 -3.36 -6.17
N TYR A 57 2.26 -2.47 -5.84
CA TYR A 57 2.49 -1.38 -4.93
C TYR A 57 1.56 -1.49 -3.72
N VAL A 58 2.12 -1.18 -2.56
CA VAL A 58 1.39 -1.04 -1.31
C VAL A 58 1.49 0.40 -0.86
N GLN A 59 0.35 1.04 -0.70
CA GLN A 59 0.28 2.41 -0.21
C GLN A 59 -0.21 2.41 1.24
N ILE A 60 0.58 3.04 2.11
CA ILE A 60 0.28 3.25 3.53
C ILE A 60 0.28 4.74 3.78
N LYS A 61 -0.71 5.21 4.53
CA LYS A 61 -0.79 6.59 4.99
C LYS A 61 -0.35 6.66 6.44
N GLU A 62 0.52 7.60 6.77
CA GLU A 62 0.96 7.91 8.12
C GLU A 62 0.46 9.30 8.53
N HIS A 63 -0.07 9.43 9.73
CA HIS A 63 -0.41 10.72 10.30
C HIS A 63 0.79 11.26 11.09
N LYS A 64 1.42 12.35 10.61
CA LYS A 64 2.69 12.90 11.15
C LYS A 64 2.63 13.20 12.66
N ARG A 65 1.48 13.67 13.15
CA ARG A 65 1.29 14.03 14.58
C ARG A 65 1.21 12.83 15.51
N THR A 66 0.62 11.72 15.07
CA THR A 66 0.33 10.58 15.96
C THR A 66 1.14 9.33 15.61
N GLY A 67 1.93 9.38 14.52
CA GLY A 67 2.65 8.23 13.96
C GLY A 67 1.75 7.10 13.44
N ARG A 68 0.42 7.28 13.47
CA ARG A 68 -0.55 6.24 13.15
C ARG A 68 -0.50 5.94 11.65
N LYS A 69 -0.17 4.70 11.32
CA LYS A 69 -0.11 4.18 9.96
C LYS A 69 -1.40 3.42 9.60
N GLN A 70 -1.89 3.62 8.39
CA GLN A 70 -3.11 3.02 7.87
C GLN A 70 -2.84 2.48 6.47
N LEU A 71 -3.12 1.19 6.25
CA LEU A 71 -3.07 0.61 4.92
C LEU A 71 -4.15 1.24 4.04
N MET A 72 -3.75 1.89 2.95
CA MET A 72 -4.67 2.57 2.04
C MET A 72 -5.13 1.64 0.92
N SER A 73 -4.17 1.11 0.16
CA SER A 73 -4.48 0.27 -1.00
C SER A 73 -3.30 -0.60 -1.38
N VAL A 74 -3.63 -1.75 -1.95
CA VAL A 74 -2.69 -2.64 -2.63
C VAL A 74 -3.16 -2.74 -4.08
N PHE A 75 -2.26 -2.53 -5.04
CA PHE A 75 -2.61 -2.56 -6.45
C PHE A 75 -1.42 -3.03 -7.30
N PRO A 76 -1.66 -3.76 -8.41
CA PRO A 76 -0.60 -4.15 -9.33
C PRO A 76 -0.02 -2.94 -10.07
N ALA A 77 1.26 -3.03 -10.46
CA ALA A 77 1.81 -2.15 -11.49
C ALA A 77 1.09 -2.46 -12.82
N ARG A 78 0.73 -1.41 -13.57
CA ARG A 78 0.07 -1.55 -14.87
C ARG A 78 0.98 -2.22 -15.89
#